data_AF-A9UR18-F1
#
_entry.id   AF-A9UR18-F1
#
_cell.length_a   1.000
_cell.length_b   1.000
_cell.length_c   1.000
_cell.angle_alpha   90.00
_cell.angle_beta   90.00
_cell.angle_gamma   90.00
#
_symmetry.space_group_name_H-M   'P 1'
#
loop_
_entity.id
_entity.type
_entity.pdbx_description
1 polymer ?
#
loop_
_entity_poly.entity_id
_entity_poly.type
_entity_poly.pdbx_seq_one_letter_code
_entity_poly.pdbx_strand_id
1 'polypeptide(L)'
;GCVIVEDTSTHVVCSCDHLTSFAVLTSPDATMSRADALALEIITLVGVVISVPCLLLTFIIFAYFRRLRNLTRVILMHLCLNLSIALLIFICGVEKTGDPDNCTGIAVALHFFMMTSVFWMLAEGVQLFRTFVVVFDTD
;
A
#
# COMPACT_ATOMS: atom_id res chain seq x y z
N GLY A 1 -18.75 23.58 -18.19
CA GLY A 1 -19.37 23.83 -16.87
C GLY A 1 -20.08 22.57 -16.41
N CYS A 2 -20.48 22.48 -15.14
CA CYS A 2 -21.23 21.33 -14.64
C CYS A 2 -22.64 21.75 -14.21
N VAL A 3 -23.64 20.92 -14.54
CA VAL A 3 -25.05 21.14 -14.24
C VAL A 3 -25.62 19.94 -13.48
N ILE A 4 -26.48 20.20 -12.50
CA ILE A 4 -27.16 19.15 -11.74
C ILE A 4 -28.32 18.63 -12.61
N VAL A 5 -28.37 17.32 -12.82
CA VAL A 5 -29.41 16.63 -13.64
C VAL A 5 -30.48 16.01 -12.75
N GLU A 6 -30.10 15.49 -11.59
CA GLU A 6 -31.03 14.85 -10.65
C GLU A 6 -30.63 15.18 -9.21
N ASP A 7 -31.60 15.51 -8.36
CA ASP A 7 -31.38 15.81 -6.95
C ASP A 7 -32.41 15.04 -6.12
N THR A 8 -31.96 13.93 -5.54
CA THR A 8 -32.74 13.09 -4.63
C THR A 8 -32.14 13.19 -3.24
N SER A 9 -32.94 13.00 -2.19
CA SER A 9 -32.50 13.02 -0.79
C SER A 9 -31.34 12.06 -0.46
N THR A 10 -31.05 11.09 -1.32
CA THR A 10 -29.97 10.11 -1.17
C THR A 10 -28.81 10.31 -2.13
N HIS A 11 -28.97 11.05 -3.23
CA HIS A 11 -27.91 11.24 -4.22
C HIS A 11 -28.21 12.43 -5.15
N VAL A 12 -27.14 13.12 -5.56
CA VAL A 12 -27.19 14.22 -6.53
C VAL A 12 -26.40 13.79 -7.76
N VAL A 13 -27.05 13.78 -8.93
CA VAL A 13 -26.45 13.45 -10.22
C VAL A 13 -26.10 14.74 -10.95
N CYS A 14 -24.84 14.87 -11.36
CA CYS A 14 -24.33 16.03 -12.09
C CYS A 14 -23.81 15.63 -13.47
N SER A 15 -24.10 16.43 -14.50
CA SER A 15 -23.54 16.31 -15.84
C SER A 15 -22.58 17.47 -16.09
N CYS A 16 -21.31 17.15 -16.37
CA CYS A 16 -20.30 18.14 -16.72
C CYS A 16 -19.80 17.92 -18.15
N ASP A 17 -19.79 18.97 -18.97
CA ASP A 17 -19.23 18.92 -20.33
C ASP A 17 -17.68 19.09 -20.37
N HIS A 18 -17.06 19.29 -19.21
CA HIS A 18 -15.61 19.52 -19.12
C HIS A 18 -15.07 18.90 -17.83
N LEU A 19 -14.97 17.57 -17.80
CA LEU A 19 -14.30 16.86 -16.71
C LEU A 19 -12.81 17.22 -16.75
N THR A 20 -12.24 17.57 -15.59
CA THR A 20 -10.79 17.52 -15.44
C THR A 20 -10.37 16.07 -15.66
N SER A 21 -9.33 15.83 -16.47
CA SER A 21 -8.93 14.48 -16.95
C SER A 21 -8.78 13.40 -15.86
N PHE A 22 -8.67 13.79 -14.60
CA PHE A 22 -8.53 12.89 -13.45
C PHE A 22 -9.87 12.48 -12.81
N ALA A 23 -10.95 13.25 -12.99
CA ALA A 23 -12.25 12.98 -12.37
C ALA A 23 -13.00 11.79 -13.01
N VAL A 24 -12.70 11.46 -14.27
CA VAL A 24 -13.22 10.25 -14.94
C VAL A 24 -12.65 8.97 -14.33
N LEU A 25 -11.42 9.01 -13.80
CA LEU A 25 -10.74 7.84 -13.24
C LEU A 25 -11.16 7.53 -11.81
N THR A 26 -11.76 8.49 -11.11
CA THR A 26 -12.20 8.35 -9.71
C THR A 26 -13.71 8.50 -9.55
N SER A 27 -14.48 8.38 -10.63
CA SER A 27 -15.94 8.48 -10.56
C SER A 27 -16.51 7.29 -9.77
N PRO A 28 -17.26 7.53 -8.67
CA PRO A 28 -17.88 6.48 -7.88
C PRO A 28 -19.03 5.75 -8.61
N ASP A 29 -19.48 6.28 -9.76
CA ASP A 29 -20.46 5.63 -10.65
C ASP A 29 -19.92 4.42 -11.41
N ALA A 30 -18.61 4.18 -11.39
CA ALA A 30 -18.09 2.89 -11.79
C ALA A 30 -18.39 1.89 -10.68
N THR A 31 -19.62 1.33 -10.69
CA THR A 31 -19.95 0.13 -9.92
C THR A 31 -18.82 -0.86 -10.12
N MET A 32 -18.02 -1.10 -9.08
CA MET A 32 -16.82 -1.94 -9.16
C MET A 32 -17.17 -3.20 -9.92
N SER A 33 -16.61 -3.36 -11.13
CA SER A 33 -17.04 -4.43 -12.01
C SER A 33 -16.80 -5.75 -11.29
N ARG A 34 -17.65 -6.74 -11.49
CA ARG A 34 -17.48 -8.06 -10.87
C ARG A 34 -16.09 -8.64 -11.17
N ALA A 35 -15.50 -8.25 -12.30
CA ALA A 35 -14.13 -8.57 -12.67
C ALA A 35 -13.07 -7.89 -11.76
N ASP A 36 -13.27 -6.62 -11.39
CA ASP A 36 -12.36 -5.87 -10.52
C ASP A 36 -12.39 -6.39 -9.08
N ALA A 37 -13.57 -6.75 -8.60
CA ALA A 37 -13.74 -7.40 -7.29
C ALA A 37 -12.98 -8.73 -7.22
N LEU A 38 -13.12 -9.57 -8.25
CA LEU A 38 -12.39 -10.84 -8.35
C LEU A 38 -10.89 -10.64 -8.51
N ALA A 39 -10.46 -9.63 -9.28
CA ALA A 39 -9.03 -9.32 -9.43
C ALA A 39 -8.41 -8.94 -8.07
N LEU A 40 -9.11 -8.13 -7.28
CA LEU A 40 -8.66 -7.73 -5.95
C LEU A 40 -8.59 -8.91 -4.97
N GLU A 41 -9.55 -9.82 -5.02
CA GLU A 41 -9.56 -11.07 -4.23
C GLU A 41 -8.38 -11.99 -4.60
N ILE A 42 -8.08 -12.14 -5.89
CA ILE A 42 -6.95 -12.96 -6.34
C ILE A 42 -5.61 -12.34 -5.89
N ILE A 43 -5.44 -11.04 -6.06
CA ILE A 43 -4.21 -10.33 -5.67
C ILE A 43 -3.97 -10.47 -4.16
N THR A 44 -5.02 -10.32 -3.35
CA THR A 44 -4.94 -10.43 -1.89
C THR A 44 -4.65 -11.86 -1.44
N LEU A 45 -5.32 -12.86 -2.02
CA LEU A 45 -5.07 -14.28 -1.72
C LEU A 45 -3.61 -14.66 -2.01
N VAL A 46 -3.11 -14.31 -3.19
CA VAL A 46 -1.72 -14.57 -3.60
C VAL A 46 -0.76 -13.81 -2.67
N GLY A 47 -1.07 -12.56 -2.35
CA GLY A 47 -0.30 -11.73 -1.43
C GLY A 47 -0.15 -12.37 -0.04
N VAL A 48 -1.23 -12.92 0.52
CA VAL A 48 -1.21 -13.58 1.84
C VAL A 48 -0.40 -14.87 1.82
N VAL A 49 -0.64 -15.74 0.83
CA VAL A 49 0.05 -17.04 0.70
C VAL A 49 1.56 -16.87 0.55
N ILE A 50 2.02 -15.79 -0.11
CA ILE A 50 3.45 -15.49 -0.27
C ILE A 50 4.01 -14.78 0.97
N SER A 51 3.26 -13.84 1.55
CA SER A 51 3.72 -13.03 2.69
C SER A 51 3.97 -13.86 3.94
N VAL A 52 3.01 -14.72 4.33
CA VAL A 52 3.06 -15.51 5.57
C VAL A 52 4.30 -16.41 5.69
N PRO A 53 4.66 -17.25 4.70
CA PRO A 53 5.86 -18.07 4.78
C PRO A 53 7.14 -17.23 4.71
N CYS A 54 7.16 -16.15 3.92
CA CYS A 54 8.30 -15.24 3.85
C CYS A 54 8.57 -14.60 5.23
N LEU A 55 7.53 -14.14 5.89
CA LEU A 55 7.55 -13.62 7.26
C LEU A 55 8.14 -14.61 8.27
N LEU A 56 7.63 -15.85 8.26
CA LEU A 56 8.09 -16.91 9.15
C LEU A 56 9.56 -17.26 8.91
N LEU A 57 9.95 -17.45 7.64
CA LEU A 57 11.33 -17.74 7.27
C LEU A 57 12.26 -16.62 7.71
N THR A 58 11.87 -15.36 7.50
CA THR A 58 12.73 -14.25 7.84
C THR A 58 12.88 -14.07 9.35
N PHE A 59 11.82 -14.31 10.14
CA PHE A 59 11.91 -14.35 11.60
C PHE A 59 12.86 -15.45 12.10
N ILE A 60 12.75 -16.66 11.53
CA ILE A 60 13.63 -17.80 11.85
C ILE A 60 15.09 -17.49 11.50
N ILE A 61 15.36 -16.93 10.32
CA ILE A 61 16.70 -16.55 9.86
C ILE A 61 17.30 -15.50 10.80
N PHE A 62 16.53 -14.49 11.23
CA PHE A 62 17.00 -13.48 12.19
C PHE A 62 17.29 -14.05 13.57
N ALA A 63 16.44 -14.95 14.06
CA ALA A 63 16.60 -15.58 15.37
C ALA A 63 17.87 -16.45 15.42
N TYR A 64 18.16 -17.18 14.33
CA TYR A 64 19.29 -18.11 14.28
C TYR A 64 20.60 -17.46 13.81
N PHE A 65 20.56 -16.51 12.88
CA PHE A 65 21.76 -15.93 12.27
C PHE A 65 21.98 -14.48 12.67
N ARG A 66 22.61 -14.26 13.82
CA ARG A 66 23.17 -12.93 14.18
C ARG A 66 24.17 -12.40 13.15
N ARG A 67 24.81 -13.31 12.39
CA ARG A 67 25.83 -13.00 11.37
C ARG A 67 25.24 -12.50 10.04
N LEU A 68 23.95 -12.76 9.77
CA LEU A 68 23.25 -12.30 8.56
C LEU A 68 22.64 -10.90 8.71
N ARG A 69 22.93 -10.20 9.82
CA ARG A 69 22.56 -8.80 10.11
C ARG A 69 23.30 -7.81 9.19
N ASN A 70 23.28 -8.05 7.88
CA ASN A 70 23.55 -7.03 6.88
C ASN A 70 22.36 -6.09 6.89
N LEU A 71 22.64 -4.81 7.11
CA LEU A 71 21.63 -3.77 7.24
C LEU A 71 20.65 -3.74 6.04
N THR A 72 21.10 -4.06 4.83
CA THR A 72 20.27 -4.23 3.63
C THR A 72 19.22 -5.34 3.75
N ARG A 73 19.57 -6.52 4.30
CA ARG A 73 18.60 -7.63 4.48
C ARG A 73 17.57 -7.33 5.57
N VAL A 74 17.98 -6.57 6.59
CA VAL A 74 17.09 -6.08 7.65
C VAL A 74 16.04 -5.14 7.06
N ILE A 75 16.45 -4.21 6.20
CA ILE A 75 15.57 -3.23 5.57
C ILE A 75 14.56 -3.90 4.63
N LEU A 76 15.01 -4.82 3.76
CA LEU A 76 14.09 -5.57 2.90
C LEU A 76 13.04 -6.35 3.71
N MET A 77 13.41 -6.91 4.87
CA MET A 77 12.45 -7.57 5.75
C MET A 77 11.42 -6.59 6.32
N HIS A 78 11.85 -5.42 6.80
CA HIS A 78 10.94 -4.38 7.28
C HIS A 78 10.02 -3.86 6.17
N LEU A 79 10.52 -3.78 4.94
CA LEU A 79 9.72 -3.40 3.77
C LEU A 79 8.64 -4.44 3.48
N CYS A 80 9.01 -5.73 3.41
CA CYS A 80 8.06 -6.82 3.24
C CYS A 80 7.04 -6.87 4.38
N LEU A 81 7.48 -6.74 5.64
CA LEU A 81 6.62 -6.67 6.82
C LEU A 81 5.57 -5.55 6.70
N ASN A 82 6.01 -4.32 6.42
CA ASN A 82 5.11 -3.17 6.28
C ASN A 82 4.10 -3.38 5.16
N LEU A 83 4.55 -3.90 4.01
CA LEU A 83 3.67 -4.18 2.88
C LEU A 83 2.66 -5.30 3.20
N SER A 84 3.09 -6.36 3.90
CA SER A 84 2.21 -7.43 4.34
C SER A 84 1.16 -6.93 5.34
N ILE A 85 1.53 -6.07 6.28
CA ILE A 85 0.58 -5.46 7.23
C ILE A 85 -0.42 -4.55 6.51
N ALA A 86 0.05 -3.73 5.57
CA ALA A 86 -0.81 -2.91 4.72
C ALA A 86 -1.83 -3.76 3.95
N LEU A 87 -1.39 -4.87 3.36
CA LEU A 87 -2.26 -5.85 2.69
C LEU A 87 -3.28 -6.49 3.64
N LEU A 88 -2.88 -6.86 4.87
CA LEU A 88 -3.80 -7.41 5.85
C LEU A 88 -4.86 -6.40 6.30
N ILE A 89 -4.47 -5.14 6.51
CA ILE A 89 -5.40 -4.05 6.84
C ILE A 89 -6.39 -3.82 5.69
N PHE A 90 -5.90 -3.89 4.45
CA PHE A 90 -6.74 -3.79 3.27
C PHE A 90 -7.76 -4.94 3.20
N ILE A 91 -7.34 -6.19 3.45
CA ILE A 91 -8.23 -7.37 3.43
C ILE A 91 -9.26 -7.31 4.55
N CYS A 92 -8.84 -7.07 5.81
CA CYS A 92 -9.79 -6.95 6.92
C CYS A 92 -10.72 -5.75 6.77
N GLY A 93 -10.25 -4.72 6.05
CA GLY A 93 -10.95 -3.48 5.83
C GLY A 93 -11.98 -3.52 4.70
N VAL A 94 -11.74 -4.31 3.65
CA VAL A 94 -12.63 -4.38 2.48
C VAL A 94 -14.00 -4.96 2.81
N GLU A 95 -14.09 -5.85 3.80
CA GLU A 95 -15.37 -6.37 4.30
C GLU A 95 -16.13 -5.38 5.21
N LYS A 96 -15.47 -4.29 5.63
CA LYS A 96 -15.99 -3.32 6.61
C LYS A 96 -16.10 -1.90 6.07
N THR A 97 -16.00 -1.72 4.75
CA THR A 97 -16.17 -0.44 4.03
C THR A 97 -17.60 0.10 4.03
N GLY A 98 -18.55 -0.60 4.66
CA GLY A 98 -19.91 -0.09 4.87
C GLY A 98 -19.96 1.15 5.77
N ASP A 99 -18.99 1.32 6.68
CA ASP A 99 -18.90 2.48 7.56
C ASP A 99 -17.80 3.47 7.10
N PRO A 100 -18.14 4.76 6.91
CA PRO A 100 -17.20 5.78 6.41
C PRO A 100 -16.00 6.02 7.34
N ASP A 101 -16.19 5.83 8.65
CA ASP A 101 -15.13 5.97 9.65
C ASP A 101 -14.07 4.86 9.50
N ASN A 102 -14.51 3.61 9.26
CA ASN A 102 -13.62 2.48 9.06
C ASN A 102 -12.83 2.64 7.76
N CYS A 103 -13.49 3.08 6.68
CA CYS A 103 -12.86 3.35 5.40
C CYS A 103 -11.74 4.39 5.53
N THR A 104 -12.01 5.48 6.25
CA THR A 104 -11.02 6.53 6.52
C THR A 104 -9.84 6.00 7.34
N GLY A 105 -10.11 5.19 8.38
CA GLY A 105 -9.07 4.56 9.18
C GLY A 105 -8.14 3.67 8.36
N ILE A 106 -8.69 2.85 7.47
CA ILE A 106 -7.93 1.98 6.55
C ILE A 106 -7.07 2.82 5.61
N ALA A 107 -7.63 3.88 5.02
CA ALA A 107 -6.90 4.76 4.10
C ALA A 107 -5.71 5.46 4.79
N VAL A 108 -5.92 5.99 6.00
CA VAL A 108 -4.85 6.62 6.79
C VAL A 108 -3.77 5.61 7.17
N ALA A 109 -4.17 4.40 7.58
CA ALA A 109 -3.22 3.34 7.91
C ALA A 109 -2.35 2.96 6.70
N LEU A 110 -2.97 2.70 5.55
CA LEU A 110 -2.25 2.40 4.29
C LEU A 110 -1.26 3.51 3.93
N HIS A 111 -1.69 4.77 4.05
CA HIS A 111 -0.83 5.91 3.78
C HIS A 111 0.38 5.96 4.73
N PHE A 112 0.17 5.73 6.03
CA PHE A 112 1.24 5.67 7.01
C PHE A 112 2.27 4.56 6.71
N PHE A 113 1.80 3.35 6.35
CA PHE A 113 2.68 2.24 5.99
C PHE A 113 3.50 2.54 4.72
N MET A 114 2.91 3.20 3.72
CA MET A 114 3.60 3.65 2.53
C MET A 114 4.64 4.74 2.82
N MET A 115 4.33 5.72 3.68
CA MET A 115 5.31 6.74 4.08
C MET A 115 6.48 6.12 4.85
N THR A 116 6.17 5.16 5.72
CA THR A 116 7.19 4.41 6.47
C THR A 116 8.10 3.62 5.53
N SER A 117 7.55 2.96 4.51
CA SER A 117 8.36 2.23 3.52
C SER A 117 9.27 3.16 2.72
N VAL A 118 8.77 4.32 2.28
CA VAL A 118 9.56 5.34 1.58
C VAL A 118 10.70 5.86 2.44
N PHE A 119 10.45 6.13 3.73
CA PHE A 119 11.48 6.56 4.66
C PHE A 119 12.60 5.50 4.82
N TRP A 120 12.22 4.23 4.96
CA TRP A 120 13.19 3.12 5.07
C TRP A 120 14.00 2.91 3.78
N MET A 121 13.37 3.02 2.61
CA MET A 121 14.08 2.99 1.31
C MET A 121 15.03 4.17 1.15
N LEU A 122 14.64 5.37 1.60
CA LEU A 122 15.52 6.54 1.60
C LEU A 122 16.73 6.35 2.53
N ALA A 123 16.51 5.83 3.74
CA ALA A 123 17.59 5.53 4.69
C ALA A 123 18.59 4.51 4.12
N GLU A 124 18.09 3.49 3.42
CA GLU A 124 18.93 2.55 2.68
C GLU A 124 19.74 3.25 1.60
N GLY A 125 19.08 4.09 0.79
CA GLY A 125 19.74 4.86 -0.28
C GLY A 125 20.86 5.74 0.26
N VAL A 126 20.66 6.40 1.41
CA VAL A 126 21.69 7.17 2.10
C VAL A 126 22.83 6.28 2.61
N GLN A 127 22.51 5.10 3.13
CA GLN A 127 23.51 4.17 3.63
C GLN A 127 24.37 3.58 2.51
N LEU A 128 23.76 3.20 1.39
CA LEU A 128 24.46 2.79 0.18
C LEU A 128 25.32 3.95 -0.34
N PHE A 129 24.77 5.16 -0.43
CA PHE A 129 25.52 6.34 -0.84
C PHE A 129 26.76 6.56 0.03
N ARG A 130 26.62 6.50 1.36
CA ARG A 130 27.78 6.60 2.27
C ARG A 130 28.78 5.47 2.06
N THR A 131 28.32 4.24 1.87
CA THR A 131 29.21 3.08 1.69
C THR A 131 29.97 3.13 0.38
N PHE A 132 29.32 3.58 -0.71
CA PHE A 132 29.99 3.74 -2.00
C PHE A 132 30.88 4.98 -2.03
N VAL A 133 30.42 6.14 -1.53
CA VAL A 133 31.14 7.41 -1.68
C VAL A 133 32.24 7.58 -0.64
N VAL A 134 32.02 7.19 0.63
CA VAL A 134 33.03 7.37 1.70
C VAL A 134 34.15 6.32 1.62
N VAL A 135 33.93 5.18 0.94
CA VAL A 135 34.99 4.19 0.67
C VAL A 135 36.00 4.68 -0.38
N PHE A 136 35.68 5.73 -1.15
CA PHE A 136 36.65 6.38 -2.04
C PHE A 136 37.46 7.50 -1.37
N ASP A 137 37.30 7.74 -0.06
CA ASP A 137 38.07 8.74 0.71
C ASP A 137 39.24 8.12 1.51
N THR A 138 39.71 6.96 1.08
CA THR A 138 41.01 6.39 1.50
C THR A 138 41.82 6.03 0.26
N ASP A 139 42.25 7.05 -0.47
CA ASP A 139 43.61 7.27 -1.02
C ASP A 139 43.61 8.41 -2.05
#